data_AF-A0A1G2YKB3-F1
#
_entry.id   AF-A0A1G2YKB3-F1
#
_cell.length_a   1.000
_cell.length_b   1.000
_cell.length_c   1.000
_cell.angle_alpha   90.00
_cell.angle_beta   90.00
_cell.angle_gamma   90.00
#
_symmetry.space_group_name_H-M   'P 1'
#
loop_
_entity.id
_entity.type
_entity.pdbx_description
1 polymer ?
#
loop_
_entity_poly.entity_id
_entity_poly.type
_entity_poly.pdbx_seq_one_letter_code
_entity_poly.pdbx_strand_id
1 'polypeptide(L)'
;MPNLLNTKPDYVITQSFLGETRKYLYESGMLFKDFKSNIKIGSFPLVHITMGVCPETGKRLWANGVIAIGRKAIGVLAIGQLSIGVIAIGQLSIALVFALAQLSIAGFFSIGQAAFGIVAIGQFAYGYYALGQIAFGQYVLSMSTKDFEAVTFFKGLWEKLHSLIN
;
A
#
# COMPACT_ATOMS: atom_id res chain seq x y z
N MET A 1 -10.54 23.41 29.35
CA MET A 1 -10.88 22.13 28.69
C MET A 1 -10.34 21.00 29.57
N PRO A 2 -11.15 20.00 29.92
CA PRO A 2 -10.68 18.86 30.71
C PRO A 2 -9.56 18.11 29.98
N ASN A 3 -8.61 17.55 30.73
CA ASN A 3 -7.53 16.75 30.15
C ASN A 3 -8.06 15.39 29.69
N LEU A 4 -8.39 15.29 28.41
CA LEU A 4 -8.93 14.07 27.80
C LEU A 4 -7.91 12.91 27.74
N LEU A 5 -6.61 13.15 28.00
CA LEU A 5 -5.63 12.06 28.06
C LEU A 5 -5.90 11.07 29.20
N ASN A 6 -6.54 11.51 30.28
CA ASN A 6 -6.80 10.67 31.45
C ASN A 6 -8.18 9.98 31.40
N THR A 7 -8.99 10.28 30.39
CA THR A 7 -10.32 9.69 30.21
C THR A 7 -10.28 8.60 29.16
N LYS A 8 -10.73 7.39 29.49
CA LYS A 8 -10.88 6.32 28.51
C LYS A 8 -12.03 6.69 27.55
N PRO A 9 -11.82 6.67 26.22
CA PRO A 9 -12.89 6.94 25.28
C PRO A 9 -13.92 5.82 25.28
N ASP A 10 -15.18 6.21 25.19
CA ASP A 10 -16.31 5.28 25.15
C ASP A 10 -16.55 4.80 23.71
N TYR A 11 -16.09 3.58 23.41
CA TYR A 11 -16.21 3.02 22.07
C TYR A 11 -17.53 2.28 21.89
N VAL A 12 -18.12 2.44 20.71
CA VAL A 12 -19.16 1.53 20.22
C VAL A 12 -18.46 0.33 19.58
N ILE A 13 -18.53 -0.82 20.25
CA ILE A 13 -17.94 -2.07 19.78
C ILE A 13 -19.05 -2.91 19.12
N THR A 14 -18.80 -3.34 17.88
CA THR A 14 -19.68 -4.27 17.16
C THR A 14 -18.90 -5.54 16.89
N GLN A 15 -19.34 -6.65 17.49
CA GLN A 15 -18.78 -7.97 17.23
C GLN A 15 -19.63 -8.71 16.20
N SER A 16 -18.97 -9.35 15.26
CA SER A 16 -19.58 -10.15 14.20
C SER A 16 -18.77 -11.44 14.02
N PHE A 17 -19.31 -12.40 13.27
CA PHE A 17 -18.57 -13.61 12.92
C PHE A 17 -17.24 -13.31 12.19
N LEU A 18 -17.23 -12.27 11.34
CA LEU A 18 -16.06 -11.88 10.56
C LEU A 18 -14.98 -11.18 11.41
N GLY A 19 -15.37 -10.49 12.48
CA GLY A 19 -14.44 -9.68 13.26
C GLY A 19 -15.11 -8.71 14.22
N GLU A 20 -14.28 -7.90 14.87
CA GLU A 20 -14.67 -6.83 15.79
C GLU A 20 -14.41 -5.47 15.14
N THR A 21 -15.39 -4.58 15.20
CA THR A 21 -15.24 -3.18 14.82
C THR A 21 -15.36 -2.29 16.05
N ARG A 22 -14.36 -1.45 16.30
CA ARG A 22 -14.39 -0.37 17.29
C ARG A 22 -14.66 0.95 16.58
N LYS A 23 -15.66 1.70 17.05
CA LYS A 23 -16.03 3.01 16.48
C LYS A 23 -16.06 4.07 17.57
N TYR A 24 -15.66 5.28 17.21
CA TYR A 24 -15.77 6.46 18.07
C TYR A 24 -16.12 7.68 17.22
N LEU A 25 -17.17 8.40 17.61
CA LEU A 25 -17.61 9.63 16.95
C LEU A 25 -17.15 10.82 17.79
N TYR A 26 -16.35 11.69 17.18
CA TYR A 26 -15.93 12.94 17.81
C TYR A 26 -17.08 13.96 17.78
N GLU A 27 -17.09 14.90 18.74
CA GLU A 27 -18.03 16.04 18.74
C GLU A 27 -17.94 16.89 17.46
N SER A 28 -16.77 16.88 16.80
CA SER A 28 -16.56 17.50 15.49
C SER A 28 -17.24 16.78 14.31
N GLY A 29 -17.89 15.64 14.55
CA GLY A 29 -18.49 14.79 13.52
C GLY A 29 -17.51 13.84 12.82
N MET A 30 -16.21 13.92 13.13
CA MET A 30 -15.23 12.96 12.60
C MET A 30 -15.47 11.55 13.17
N LEU A 31 -15.33 10.52 12.33
CA LEU A 31 -15.48 9.12 12.75
C LEU A 31 -14.12 8.41 12.78
N PHE A 32 -13.84 7.78 13.91
CA PHE A 32 -12.83 6.74 14.03
C PHE A 32 -13.47 5.36 13.85
N LYS A 33 -12.85 4.50 13.05
CA LYS A 33 -13.25 3.12 12.83
C LYS A 33 -12.01 2.23 12.77
N ASP A 34 -11.98 1.18 13.56
CA ASP A 34 -10.94 0.16 13.58
C ASP A 34 -11.58 -1.22 13.53
N PHE A 35 -11.36 -1.96 12.44
CA PHE A 35 -11.88 -3.31 12.26
C PHE A 35 -10.75 -4.32 12.24
N LYS A 36 -10.90 -5.40 13.01
CA LYS A 36 -9.97 -6.54 13.04
C LYS A 36 -10.74 -7.84 12.86
N SER A 37 -10.25 -8.70 11.97
CA SER A 37 -10.83 -10.02 11.77
C SER A 37 -10.61 -10.93 12.98
N ASN A 38 -11.55 -11.84 13.22
CA ASN A 38 -11.41 -12.86 14.27
C ASN A 38 -10.33 -13.88 13.93
N ILE A 39 -10.20 -14.22 12.64
CA ILE A 39 -9.13 -15.08 12.14
C ILE A 39 -7.80 -14.33 12.28
N LYS A 40 -6.85 -14.97 12.94
CA LYS A 40 -5.49 -14.47 13.15
C LYS A 40 -4.49 -15.49 12.64
N ILE A 41 -3.40 -15.01 12.05
CA ILE A 41 -2.21 -15.79 11.71
C ILE A 41 -1.10 -15.32 12.64
N GLY A 42 -0.78 -16.13 13.65
CA GLY A 42 0.07 -15.71 14.76
C GLY A 42 -0.53 -14.52 15.52
N SER A 43 0.26 -13.46 15.70
CA SER A 43 -0.16 -12.23 16.39
C SER A 43 -0.93 -11.24 15.50
N PHE A 44 -1.04 -11.51 14.20
CA PHE A 44 -1.62 -10.58 13.23
C PHE A 44 -3.01 -11.05 12.76
N PRO A 45 -3.99 -10.14 12.65
CA PRO A 45 -5.29 -10.48 12.06
C PRO A 45 -5.16 -10.76 10.55
N LEU A 46 -6.08 -11.57 10.01
CA LEU A 46 -6.21 -11.76 8.57
C LEU A 46 -6.53 -10.43 7.87
N VAL A 47 -7.49 -9.66 8.40
CA VAL A 47 -7.89 -8.36 7.86
C VAL A 47 -7.87 -7.30 8.96
N HIS A 48 -7.26 -6.17 8.69
CA HIS A 48 -7.26 -5.01 9.59
C HIS A 48 -7.49 -3.72 8.80
N ILE A 49 -8.55 -3.00 9.16
CA ILE A 49 -8.96 -1.77 8.49
C ILE A 49 -9.00 -0.63 9.51
N THR A 50 -8.23 0.43 9.27
CA THR A 50 -8.20 1.61 10.14
C THR A 50 -8.61 2.89 9.41
N MET A 51 -9.44 3.68 10.05
CA MET A 51 -9.91 4.97 9.55
C MET A 51 -10.01 5.99 10.69
N GLY A 52 -9.61 7.23 10.42
CA GLY A 52 -9.66 8.31 11.39
C GLY A 52 -8.45 8.37 12.31
N VAL A 53 -8.55 9.26 13.31
CA VAL A 53 -7.56 9.42 14.39
C VAL A 53 -8.06 8.62 15.58
N CYS A 54 -7.18 7.91 16.26
CA CYS A 54 -7.56 7.16 17.46
C CYS A 54 -7.76 8.11 18.64
N PRO A 55 -8.88 8.01 19.37
CA PRO A 55 -9.20 8.93 20.47
C PRO A 55 -8.27 8.76 21.68
N GLU A 56 -7.73 7.56 21.93
CA GLU A 56 -6.78 7.33 23.02
C GLU A 56 -5.40 7.97 22.77
N THR A 57 -4.93 7.86 21.53
CA THR A 57 -3.53 8.20 21.19
C THR A 57 -3.40 9.54 20.48
N GLY A 58 -4.49 10.12 19.99
CA GLY A 58 -4.49 11.30 19.12
C GLY A 58 -3.79 11.08 17.78
N LYS A 59 -3.44 9.83 17.43
CA LYS A 59 -2.68 9.47 16.24
C LYS A 59 -3.47 8.53 15.35
N ARG A 60 -3.11 8.49 14.06
CA ARG A 60 -3.63 7.49 13.14
C ARG A 60 -2.97 6.15 13.42
N LEU A 61 -3.77 5.11 13.61
CA LEU A 61 -3.28 3.76 13.84
C LEU A 61 -2.64 3.19 12.58
N TRP A 62 -1.70 2.27 12.79
CA TRP A 62 -1.21 1.40 11.73
C TRP A 62 -2.17 0.23 11.56
N ALA A 63 -2.71 0.06 10.36
CA ALA A 63 -3.33 -1.19 9.96
C ALA A 63 -2.24 -2.25 9.81
N ASN A 64 -2.43 -3.41 10.41
CA ASN A 64 -1.50 -4.54 10.34
C ASN A 64 -2.22 -5.87 10.19
N GLY A 65 -1.77 -6.73 9.28
CA GLY A 65 -2.42 -8.00 9.01
C GLY A 65 -1.97 -8.63 7.70
N VAL A 66 -2.62 -9.72 7.27
CA VAL A 66 -2.42 -10.25 5.91
C VAL A 66 -2.93 -9.23 4.90
N ILE A 67 -4.15 -8.73 5.11
CA ILE A 67 -4.76 -7.63 4.35
C ILE A 67 -4.87 -6.42 5.29
N ALA A 68 -4.06 -5.40 5.03
CA ALA A 68 -4.02 -4.18 5.82
C ALA A 68 -4.52 -2.99 4.98
N ILE A 69 -5.57 -2.31 5.45
CA ILE A 69 -6.16 -1.15 4.78
C ILE A 69 -6.19 0.03 5.74
N GLY A 70 -5.54 1.13 5.39
CA GLY A 70 -5.57 2.33 6.22
C GLY A 70 -4.60 3.38 5.73
N ARG A 71 -4.61 4.57 6.33
CA ARG A 71 -3.65 5.63 5.92
C ARG A 71 -2.19 5.21 6.12
N LYS A 72 -1.94 4.36 7.11
CA LYS A 72 -0.66 3.67 7.34
C LYS A 72 -0.94 2.17 7.43
N ALA A 73 -0.38 1.38 6.53
CA ALA A 73 -0.67 -0.05 6.41
C ALA A 73 0.63 -0.87 6.31
N ILE A 74 0.71 -1.96 7.08
CA ILE A 74 1.78 -2.96 7.04
C ILE A 74 1.17 -4.35 6.89
N GLY A 75 1.47 -5.08 5.81
CA GLY A 75 0.89 -6.41 5.64
C GLY A 75 1.43 -7.19 4.45
N VAL A 76 0.83 -8.34 4.17
CA VAL A 76 1.14 -9.06 2.92
C VAL A 76 0.59 -8.26 1.75
N LEU A 77 -0.68 -7.86 1.84
CA LEU A 77 -1.35 -6.89 0.97
C LEU A 77 -1.61 -5.62 1.77
N ALA A 78 -0.91 -4.54 1.46
CA ALA A 78 -1.03 -3.25 2.13
C ALA A 78 -1.64 -2.19 1.20
N ILE A 79 -2.74 -1.56 1.62
CA ILE A 79 -3.44 -0.52 0.85
C ILE A 79 -3.57 0.74 1.71
N GLY A 80 -3.04 1.86 1.25
CA GLY A 80 -2.92 3.04 2.09
C GLY A 80 -2.24 4.24 1.47
N GLN A 81 -2.11 5.34 2.23
CA GLN A 81 -1.25 6.45 1.80
C GLN A 81 0.22 6.07 1.96
N LEU A 82 0.55 5.46 3.09
CA LEU A 82 1.83 4.83 3.37
C LEU A 82 1.61 3.32 3.52
N SER A 83 2.12 2.55 2.56
CA SER A 83 1.90 1.10 2.46
C SER A 83 3.24 0.36 2.46
N ILE A 84 3.38 -0.63 3.34
CA ILE A 84 4.58 -1.47 3.42
C ILE A 84 4.15 -2.93 3.39
N GLY A 85 4.68 -3.73 2.47
CA GLY A 85 4.26 -5.13 2.39
C GLY A 85 4.97 -6.01 1.37
N VAL A 86 4.37 -7.17 1.07
CA VAL A 86 4.79 -8.00 -0.07
C VAL A 86 4.23 -7.38 -1.36
N ILE A 87 2.96 -6.99 -1.30
CA ILE A 87 2.22 -6.24 -2.31
C ILE A 87 1.74 -4.96 -1.65
N ALA A 88 2.09 -3.80 -2.20
CA ALA A 88 1.72 -2.50 -1.65
C ALA A 88 1.10 -1.59 -2.70
N ILE A 89 -0.03 -0.96 -2.35
CA ILE A 89 -0.75 -0.01 -3.20
C ILE A 89 -0.97 1.27 -2.41
N GLY A 90 -0.62 2.42 -2.99
CA GLY A 90 -0.75 3.68 -2.26
C GLY A 90 -0.19 4.93 -2.90
N GLN A 91 0.10 5.92 -2.06
CA GLN A 91 0.81 7.15 -2.49
C GLN A 91 2.32 6.95 -2.35
N LEU A 92 2.75 6.44 -1.19
CA LEU A 92 4.09 5.94 -0.93
C LEU A 92 3.99 4.45 -0.62
N SER A 93 4.58 3.62 -1.46
CA SER A 93 4.57 2.16 -1.30
C SER A 93 5.97 1.58 -1.29
N ILE A 94 6.24 0.75 -0.29
CA ILE A 94 7.45 -0.07 -0.18
C ILE A 94 7.01 -1.53 -0.20
N ALA A 95 7.40 -2.26 -1.22
CA ALA A 95 6.99 -3.65 -1.42
C ALA A 95 8.18 -4.59 -1.63
N LEU A 96 8.04 -5.86 -1.27
CA LEU A 96 9.01 -6.88 -1.65
C LEU A 96 8.82 -7.30 -3.11
N VAL A 97 7.57 -7.57 -3.52
CA VAL A 97 7.27 -8.12 -4.85
C VAL A 97 6.66 -7.07 -5.78
N PHE A 98 5.57 -6.42 -5.37
CA PHE A 98 4.82 -5.53 -6.25
C PHE A 98 4.43 -4.23 -5.56
N ALA A 99 4.78 -3.09 -6.14
CA ALA A 99 4.32 -1.78 -5.70
C ALA A 99 3.58 -1.03 -6.82
N LEU A 100 2.44 -0.43 -6.47
CA LEU A 100 1.71 0.51 -7.33
C LEU A 100 1.47 1.81 -6.55
N ALA A 101 2.20 2.87 -6.86
CA ALA A 101 2.09 4.13 -6.13
C ALA A 101 2.60 5.36 -6.88
N GLN A 102 2.41 6.57 -6.33
CA GLN A 102 3.09 7.75 -6.88
C GLN A 102 4.61 7.62 -6.70
N LEU A 103 5.04 7.31 -5.47
CA LEU A 103 6.41 6.89 -5.17
C LEU A 103 6.37 5.41 -4.81
N SER A 104 6.93 4.59 -5.68
CA SER A 104 6.92 3.13 -5.58
C SER A 104 8.34 2.59 -5.48
N ILE A 105 8.60 1.82 -4.43
CA ILE A 105 9.84 1.07 -4.24
C ILE A 105 9.44 -0.39 -4.10
N ALA A 106 9.86 -1.23 -5.03
CA ALA A 106 9.59 -2.66 -5.00
C ALA A 106 10.89 -3.46 -5.19
N GLY A 107 11.02 -4.59 -4.50
CA GLY A 107 12.14 -5.51 -4.74
C GLY A 107 12.12 -6.11 -6.15
N PHE A 108 10.94 -6.42 -6.69
CA PHE A 108 10.80 -7.01 -8.02
C PHE A 108 10.15 -6.06 -9.04
N PHE A 109 8.87 -5.73 -8.89
CA PHE A 109 8.09 -5.01 -9.90
C PHE A 109 7.45 -3.74 -9.34
N SER A 110 7.76 -2.60 -9.95
CA SER A 110 7.39 -1.27 -9.45
C SER A 110 6.71 -0.46 -10.54
N ILE A 111 5.50 0.02 -10.27
CA ILE A 111 4.77 0.96 -11.14
C ILE A 111 4.50 2.25 -10.36
N GLY A 112 4.89 3.38 -10.93
CA GLY A 112 4.57 4.67 -10.33
C GLY A 112 4.96 5.90 -11.11
N GLN A 113 4.78 7.07 -10.52
CA GLN A 113 5.35 8.30 -11.09
C GLN A 113 6.87 8.29 -10.94
N ALA A 114 7.33 7.96 -9.73
CA ALA A 114 8.70 7.56 -9.45
C ALA A 114 8.70 6.07 -9.06
N ALA A 115 9.37 5.25 -9.86
CA ALA A 115 9.42 3.80 -9.70
C ALA A 115 10.86 3.30 -9.53
N PHE A 116 11.07 2.52 -8.46
CA PHE A 116 12.34 1.87 -8.14
C PHE A 116 12.11 0.37 -7.98
N GLY A 117 12.89 -0.46 -8.67
CA GLY A 117 12.85 -1.93 -8.53
C GLY A 117 13.64 -2.66 -9.62
N ILE A 118 13.59 -4.00 -9.66
CA ILE A 118 14.22 -4.75 -10.76
C ILE A 118 13.55 -4.41 -12.09
N VAL A 119 12.23 -4.41 -12.12
CA VAL A 119 11.41 -3.91 -13.23
C VAL A 119 10.69 -2.66 -12.75
N ALA A 120 11.02 -1.51 -13.35
CA ALA A 120 10.48 -0.21 -12.98
C ALA A 120 9.77 0.42 -14.17
N ILE A 121 8.51 0.83 -13.98
CA ILE A 121 7.68 1.49 -14.98
C ILE A 121 7.16 2.81 -14.39
N GLY A 122 7.53 3.94 -14.99
CA GLY A 122 7.08 5.23 -14.50
C GLY A 122 7.49 6.45 -15.31
N GLN A 123 7.19 7.66 -14.84
CA GLN A 123 7.75 8.86 -15.46
C GLN A 123 9.26 8.95 -15.17
N PHE A 124 9.62 8.73 -13.90
CA PHE A 124 10.97 8.50 -13.44
C PHE A 124 11.11 7.02 -13.05
N ALA A 125 11.97 6.29 -13.75
CA ALA A 125 12.18 4.86 -13.50
C ALA A 125 13.65 4.55 -13.22
N TYR A 126 13.91 3.78 -12.16
CA TYR A 126 15.24 3.29 -11.83
C TYR A 126 15.18 1.79 -11.57
N GLY A 127 15.91 1.00 -12.36
CA GLY A 127 15.87 -0.46 -12.24
C GLY A 127 16.79 -1.21 -13.17
N TYR A 128 16.74 -2.54 -13.12
CA TYR A 128 17.46 -3.37 -14.08
C TYR A 128 16.83 -3.27 -15.47
N TYR A 129 15.50 -3.44 -15.53
CA TYR A 129 14.64 -3.07 -16.65
C TYR A 129 13.86 -1.80 -16.28
N ALA A 130 14.14 -0.69 -16.95
CA ALA A 130 13.50 0.59 -16.66
C ALA A 130 12.75 1.11 -17.89
N LEU A 131 11.44 1.35 -17.74
CA LEU A 131 10.59 2.01 -18.73
C LEU A 131 10.13 3.35 -18.17
N GLY A 132 10.46 4.44 -18.86
CA GLY A 132 9.95 5.75 -18.45
C GLY A 132 10.41 6.92 -19.29
N GLN A 133 9.86 8.11 -19.03
CA GLN A 133 10.28 9.32 -19.73
C GLN A 133 11.75 9.62 -19.43
N ILE A 134 12.10 9.55 -18.15
CA ILE A 134 13.45 9.61 -17.62
C ILE A 134 13.70 8.27 -16.94
N ALA A 135 14.59 7.45 -17.50
CA ALA A 135 14.85 6.12 -16.98
C ALA A 135 16.35 5.83 -16.89
N PHE A 136 16.74 5.15 -15.82
CA PHE A 136 18.12 4.77 -15.51
C PHE A 136 18.17 3.28 -15.15
N GLY A 137 19.14 2.56 -15.70
CA GLY A 137 19.22 1.12 -15.53
C GLY A 137 20.25 0.45 -16.42
N GLN A 138 20.30 -0.88 -16.38
CA GLN A 138 21.10 -1.68 -17.31
C GLN A 138 20.41 -1.79 -18.68
N TYR A 139 19.08 -1.98 -18.68
CA TYR A 139 18.26 -2.07 -19.88
C TYR A 139 17.15 -1.02 -19.81
N VAL A 140 17.27 0.00 -20.65
CA VAL A 140 16.44 1.20 -20.58
C VAL A 140 15.60 1.37 -21.84
N LEU A 141 14.31 1.64 -21.63
CA LEU A 141 13.39 2.12 -22.63
C LEU A 141 12.86 3.50 -22.22
N SER A 142 13.44 4.55 -22.81
CA SER A 142 13.11 5.94 -22.55
C SER A 142 12.92 6.75 -23.84
N MET A 143 12.66 8.06 -23.69
CA MET A 143 12.57 8.97 -24.84
C MET A 143 13.91 9.11 -25.57
N SER A 144 15.02 9.05 -24.84
CA SER A 144 16.38 9.22 -25.38
C SER A 144 17.07 7.91 -25.74
N THR A 145 16.74 6.82 -25.04
CA THR A 145 17.47 5.54 -25.11
C THR A 145 16.50 4.40 -25.36
N LYS A 146 16.83 3.49 -26.27
CA LYS A 146 15.97 2.34 -26.60
C LYS A 146 16.83 1.10 -26.77
N ASP A 147 17.11 0.42 -25.67
CA ASP A 147 17.87 -0.81 -25.71
C ASP A 147 17.03 -1.95 -26.30
N PHE A 148 17.63 -2.74 -27.20
CA PHE A 148 16.94 -3.85 -27.85
C PHE A 148 16.34 -4.82 -26.82
N GLU A 149 17.10 -5.16 -25.77
CA GLU A 149 16.67 -6.05 -24.69
C GLU A 149 15.52 -5.48 -23.86
N ALA A 150 15.52 -4.16 -23.60
CA ALA A 150 14.42 -3.51 -22.90
C ALA A 150 13.13 -3.55 -23.76
N VAL A 151 13.25 -3.24 -25.05
CA VAL A 151 12.11 -3.23 -25.97
C VAL A 151 11.49 -4.62 -26.09
N THR A 152 12.28 -5.67 -26.26
CA THR A 152 11.77 -7.05 -26.36
C THR A 152 11.10 -7.50 -25.07
N PHE A 153 11.70 -7.19 -23.92
CA PHE A 153 11.12 -7.49 -22.61
C PHE A 153 9.75 -6.82 -22.42
N PHE A 154 9.66 -5.50 -22.61
CA PHE A 154 8.41 -4.77 -22.37
C PHE A 154 7.31 -5.06 -23.40
N LYS A 155 7.68 -5.33 -24.66
CA LYS A 155 6.71 -5.82 -25.67
C LYS A 155 6.16 -7.19 -25.29
N GLY A 156 7.03 -8.14 -24.93
CA GLY A 156 6.60 -9.47 -24.49
C GLY A 156 5.75 -9.42 -23.21
N LEU A 157 6.05 -8.50 -22.30
CA LEU A 157 5.22 -8.23 -21.12
C LEU A 157 3.82 -7.75 -21.52
N TRP A 158 3.74 -6.80 -22.46
CA TRP A 158 2.48 -6.27 -22.97
C TRP A 158 1.64 -7.34 -23.68
N GLU A 159 2.26 -8.15 -24.53
CA GLU A 159 1.58 -9.23 -25.25
C GLU A 159 0.96 -10.24 -24.28
N LYS A 160 1.72 -10.68 -23.26
CA LYS A 160 1.22 -11.58 -22.21
C LYS A 160 0.07 -10.97 -21.42
N LEU A 161 0.15 -9.66 -21.13
CA LEU A 161 -0.89 -8.96 -20.40
C LEU A 161 -2.15 -8.79 -21.25
N HIS A 162 -2.00 -8.52 -22.55
CA HIS A 162 -3.09 -8.43 -23.50
C HIS A 162 -3.79 -9.78 -23.71
N SER A 163 -3.03 -10.88 -23.81
CA SER A 163 -3.59 -12.24 -23.95
C SER A 163 -4.31 -12.75 -22.70
N LEU A 164 -4.15 -12.10 -21.55
CA LEU A 164 -4.88 -12.44 -20.31
C LEU A 164 -6.24 -11.72 -20.22
N ILE A 165 -6.40 -10.62 -20.95
CA ILE A 165 -7.59 -9.76 -20.89
C ILE A 165 -8.58 -10.08 -22.02
N ASN A 166 -8.09 -10.61 -23.15
CA ASN A 166 -8.90 -11.10 -24.27
C ASN A 166 -9.09 -12.61 -24.19
#